data_AF-A0A7L3HMF6-F1
#
_entry.id   AF-A0A7L3HMF6-F1
#
_cell.length_a   1.000
_cell.length_b   1.000
_cell.length_c   1.000
_cell.angle_alpha   90.00
_cell.angle_beta   90.00
_cell.angle_gamma   90.00
#
_symmetry.space_group_name_H-M   'P 1'
#
loop_
_entity.id
_entity.type
_entity.pdbx_description
1 polymer ?
#
loop_
_entity_poly.entity_id
_entity_poly.type
_entity_poly.pdbx_seq_one_letter_code
_entity_poly.pdbx_strand_id
1 'polypeptide(L)'
;AATAPRIPSTRLALHHFDTSYSLHLGALWPSVRAALLCEQKYGALLNNFAAADHVPQELELLNATDFISEAPQKAQHWQQGAAVGEARGCQEGSGEGRTVMQAGMVTQAEMSPPLCTSISSKIKCYTFPRGDITRFRPARPDALGLLDYYLMDAASLLPVLALNVQPDDFVLDLCAAPGGKALALLQTGFCGHLAANDVSISRTKRLYQILHSYVPKEVRDTVSVTSYDGRDWDQLEGGTFHKVCVWEP
;
A
#
# COMPACT_ATOMS: atom_id res chain seq x y z
N ALA A 1 18.91 34.78 20.82
CA ALA A 1 18.07 35.03 19.63
C ALA A 1 18.33 33.92 18.62
N ALA A 2 17.40 32.99 18.45
CA ALA A 2 17.52 31.94 17.44
C ALA A 2 17.17 32.57 16.08
N THR A 3 18.14 32.69 15.18
CA THR A 3 17.90 33.11 13.80
C THR A 3 17.11 32.01 13.11
N ALA A 4 15.84 32.28 12.79
CA ALA A 4 15.05 31.39 11.93
C ALA A 4 15.78 31.20 10.58
N PRO A 5 15.84 29.97 10.04
CA PRO A 5 16.47 29.74 8.73
C PRO A 5 15.78 30.59 7.66
N ARG A 6 16.59 31.24 6.80
CA ARG A 6 16.09 32.13 5.73
C ARG A 6 15.16 31.43 4.72
N ILE A 7 15.23 30.09 4.62
CA ILE A 7 14.38 29.26 3.77
C ILE A 7 13.88 28.05 4.58
N PRO A 8 12.56 27.80 4.65
CA PRO A 8 12.01 26.63 5.32
C PRO A 8 12.45 25.32 4.64
N SER A 9 12.70 24.25 5.42
CA SER A 9 13.05 22.92 4.89
C SER A 9 12.03 22.37 3.90
N THR A 10 10.74 22.70 4.08
CA THR A 10 9.67 22.31 3.14
C THR A 10 9.82 22.95 1.76
N ARG A 11 10.32 24.20 1.68
CA ARG A 11 10.63 24.85 0.40
C ARG A 11 11.87 24.26 -0.25
N LEU A 12 12.89 23.91 0.55
CA LEU A 12 14.08 23.23 0.03
C LEU A 12 13.73 21.84 -0.53
N ALA A 13 12.90 21.08 0.17
CA ALA A 13 12.39 19.79 -0.30
C ALA A 13 11.61 19.93 -1.61
N LEU A 14 10.70 20.91 -1.70
CA LEU A 14 9.92 21.14 -2.92
C LEU A 14 10.80 21.54 -4.10
N HIS A 15 11.81 22.40 -3.88
CA HIS A 15 12.78 22.75 -4.92
C HIS A 15 13.58 21.53 -5.40
N HIS A 16 14.00 20.67 -4.47
CA HIS A 16 14.66 19.42 -4.81
C HIS A 16 13.75 18.51 -5.64
N PHE A 17 12.49 18.32 -5.23
CA PHE A 17 11.51 17.56 -6.00
C PHE A 17 11.26 18.15 -7.39
N ASP A 18 11.13 19.48 -7.50
CA ASP A 18 10.97 20.16 -8.77
C ASP A 18 12.17 19.95 -9.69
N THR A 19 13.39 19.90 -9.15
CA THR A 19 14.61 19.67 -9.95
C THR A 19 14.76 18.21 -10.37
N SER A 20 14.53 17.26 -9.44
CA SER A 20 14.74 15.84 -9.69
C SER A 20 13.57 15.18 -10.43
N TYR A 21 12.35 15.38 -9.96
CA TYR A 21 11.18 14.64 -10.48
C TYR A 21 10.59 15.25 -11.75
N SER A 22 10.85 16.52 -12.06
CA SER A 22 10.48 17.08 -13.38
C SER A 22 11.22 16.37 -14.51
N LEU A 23 12.48 15.96 -14.29
CA LEU A 23 13.27 15.20 -15.26
C LEU A 23 12.75 13.77 -15.43
N HIS A 24 12.36 13.11 -14.34
CA HIS A 24 11.90 11.71 -14.37
C HIS A 24 10.46 11.54 -14.85
N LEU A 25 9.57 12.45 -14.44
CA LEU A 25 8.13 12.35 -14.71
C LEU A 25 7.68 13.23 -15.88
N GLY A 26 8.53 14.15 -16.35
CA GLY A 26 8.24 15.00 -17.51
C GLY A 26 6.90 15.71 -17.41
N ALA A 27 6.03 15.48 -18.40
CA ALA A 27 4.69 16.07 -18.47
C ALA A 27 3.74 15.63 -17.33
N LEU A 28 4.04 14.53 -16.63
CA LEU A 28 3.24 14.07 -15.48
C LEU A 28 3.60 14.84 -14.20
N TRP A 29 4.79 15.44 -14.11
CA TRP A 29 5.27 16.09 -12.89
C TRP A 29 4.30 17.14 -12.34
N PRO A 30 3.72 18.07 -13.13
CA PRO A 30 2.79 19.06 -12.60
C PRO A 30 1.60 18.44 -11.85
N SER A 31 1.08 17.31 -12.34
CA SER A 31 -0.05 16.60 -11.71
C SER A 31 0.36 15.90 -10.41
N VAL A 32 1.53 15.25 -10.39
CA VAL A 32 2.08 14.60 -9.20
C VAL A 32 2.44 15.64 -8.13
N ARG A 33 3.08 16.73 -8.53
CA ARG A 33 3.39 17.87 -7.67
C ARG A 33 2.13 18.47 -7.04
N ALA A 34 1.08 18.68 -7.84
CA ALA A 34 -0.20 19.14 -7.31
C ALA A 34 -0.76 18.16 -6.27
N ALA A 35 -0.73 16.86 -6.56
CA ALA A 35 -1.18 15.83 -5.62
C ALA A 35 -0.36 15.80 -4.31
N LEU A 36 0.97 15.98 -4.38
CA LEU A 36 1.86 16.05 -3.21
C LEU A 36 1.58 17.26 -2.29
N LEU A 37 1.00 18.33 -2.85
CA LEU A 37 0.66 19.55 -2.11
C LEU A 37 -0.80 19.60 -1.66
N CYS A 38 -1.63 18.68 -2.18
CA CYS A 38 -3.02 18.51 -1.77
C CYS A 38 -3.12 17.59 -0.56
N GLU A 39 -4.29 17.59 0.05
CA GLU A 39 -4.58 16.64 1.11
C GLU A 39 -4.58 15.20 0.60
N GLN A 40 -3.94 14.31 1.35
CA GLN A 40 -3.86 12.90 1.02
C GLN A 40 -5.21 12.21 1.21
N LYS A 41 -5.54 11.32 0.26
CA LYS A 41 -6.69 10.45 0.38
C LYS A 41 -6.34 9.23 1.23
N TYR A 42 -7.19 8.93 2.21
CA TYR A 42 -7.03 7.78 3.08
C TYR A 42 -7.95 6.63 2.65
N GLY A 43 -7.52 5.40 2.97
CA GLY A 43 -8.36 4.21 3.01
C GLY A 43 -8.65 3.79 4.44
N ALA A 44 -9.81 3.16 4.65
CA ALA A 44 -10.20 2.56 5.92
C ALA A 44 -9.94 1.05 5.85
N LEU A 45 -8.82 0.61 6.43
CA LEU A 45 -8.48 -0.80 6.60
C LEU A 45 -9.35 -1.38 7.71
N LEU A 46 -10.26 -2.30 7.38
CA LEU A 46 -11.12 -2.91 8.38
C LEU A 46 -10.31 -3.74 9.37
N ASN A 47 -10.71 -3.68 10.64
CA ASN A 47 -10.17 -4.53 11.68
C ASN A 47 -10.99 -5.83 11.80
N ASN A 48 -10.47 -6.91 11.22
CA ASN A 48 -11.08 -8.24 11.27
C ASN A 48 -11.11 -8.84 12.69
N PHE A 49 -10.44 -8.22 13.67
CA PHE A 49 -10.50 -8.65 15.07
C PHE A 49 -11.59 -7.95 15.88
N ALA A 50 -12.14 -6.83 15.39
CA ALA A 50 -13.22 -6.12 16.05
C ALA A 50 -14.58 -6.73 15.67
N ALA A 51 -15.56 -6.66 16.56
CA ALA A 51 -16.95 -7.03 16.30
C ALA A 51 -17.67 -5.94 15.48
N ALA A 52 -17.19 -5.74 14.25
CA ALA A 52 -17.53 -4.60 13.39
C ALA A 52 -18.35 -5.00 12.15
N ASP A 53 -19.25 -5.99 12.28
CA ASP A 53 -20.03 -6.53 11.15
C ASP A 53 -20.91 -5.51 10.42
N HIS A 54 -21.22 -4.38 11.06
CA HIS A 54 -22.04 -3.27 10.54
C HIS A 54 -21.23 -2.19 9.82
N VAL A 55 -19.91 -2.13 10.08
CA VAL A 55 -19.02 -1.09 9.56
C VAL A 55 -18.88 -1.16 8.03
N PRO A 56 -18.72 -2.34 7.40
CA PRO A 56 -18.74 -2.44 5.94
C PRO A 56 -19.96 -1.76 5.30
N GLN A 57 -21.16 -2.03 5.82
CA GLN A 57 -22.42 -1.50 5.29
C GLN A 57 -22.52 0.00 5.52
N GLU A 58 -22.06 0.51 6.67
CA GLU A 58 -21.98 1.95 6.91
C GLU A 58 -21.04 2.65 5.92
N LEU A 59 -19.88 2.06 5.61
CA LEU A 59 -18.92 2.62 4.65
C LEU A 59 -19.50 2.57 3.21
N GLU A 60 -20.20 1.50 2.86
CA GLU A 60 -20.88 1.34 1.57
C GLU A 60 -22.04 2.33 1.42
N LEU A 61 -22.80 2.63 2.48
CA LEU A 61 -23.82 3.69 2.51
C LEU A 61 -23.23 5.08 2.29
N LEU A 62 -21.94 5.28 2.64
CA LEU A 62 -21.19 6.49 2.33
C LEU A 62 -20.57 6.46 0.93
N ASN A 63 -20.91 5.45 0.10
CA ASN A 63 -20.38 5.25 -1.25
C ASN A 63 -18.88 4.92 -1.29
N ALA A 64 -18.29 4.46 -0.17
CA ALA A 64 -16.95 3.91 -0.17
C ALA A 64 -16.98 2.45 -0.63
N THR A 65 -15.94 2.01 -1.33
CA THR A 65 -15.85 0.64 -1.84
C THR A 65 -14.54 -0.02 -1.47
N ASP A 66 -14.58 -1.35 -1.30
CA ASP A 66 -13.39 -2.14 -1.04
C ASP A 66 -12.54 -2.27 -2.30
N PHE A 67 -11.45 -1.49 -2.36
CA PHE A 67 -10.64 -1.42 -3.58
C PHE A 67 -9.89 -2.72 -3.86
N ILE A 68 -9.68 -3.56 -2.83
CA ILE A 68 -8.98 -4.84 -2.97
C ILE A 68 -9.89 -5.84 -3.68
N SER A 69 -11.14 -5.95 -3.25
CA SER A 69 -12.15 -6.81 -3.89
C SER A 69 -12.50 -6.36 -5.32
N GLU A 70 -12.46 -5.05 -5.60
CA GLU A 70 -12.72 -4.52 -6.95
C GLU A 70 -11.54 -4.68 -7.93
N ALA A 71 -10.31 -4.84 -7.42
CA ALA A 71 -9.11 -4.81 -8.24
C ALA A 71 -9.11 -5.86 -9.39
N PRO A 72 -9.51 -7.13 -9.17
CA PRO A 72 -9.53 -8.12 -10.25
C PRO A 72 -10.51 -7.78 -11.37
N GLN A 73 -11.70 -7.27 -11.01
CA GLN A 73 -12.73 -6.88 -11.99
C GLN A 73 -12.25 -5.70 -12.84
N LYS A 74 -11.65 -4.70 -12.19
CA LYS A 74 -11.05 -3.55 -12.89
C LYS A 74 -9.90 -3.99 -13.79
N ALA A 75 -9.00 -4.87 -13.33
CA ALA A 75 -7.89 -5.36 -14.16
C ALA A 75 -8.37 -6.03 -15.46
N GLN A 76 -9.41 -6.86 -15.38
CA GLN A 76 -10.01 -7.51 -16.55
C GLN A 76 -10.62 -6.52 -17.55
N HIS A 77 -11.33 -5.49 -17.06
CA HIS A 77 -11.91 -4.46 -17.92
C HIS A 77 -10.83 -3.63 -18.64
N TRP A 78 -9.71 -3.36 -17.99
CA TRP A 78 -8.59 -2.63 -18.60
C TRP A 78 -7.89 -3.44 -19.69
N GLN A 79 -7.72 -4.75 -19.48
CA GLN A 79 -7.16 -5.66 -20.49
C GLN A 79 -8.06 -5.77 -21.73
N GLN A 80 -9.38 -5.71 -21.56
CA GLN A 80 -10.34 -5.70 -22.67
C GLN A 80 -10.42 -4.34 -23.37
N GLY A 81 -10.32 -3.23 -22.63
CA GLY A 81 -10.33 -1.87 -23.19
C GLY A 81 -9.06 -1.52 -23.99
N ALA A 82 -7.89 -2.06 -23.61
CA ALA A 82 -6.65 -1.88 -24.35
C ALA A 82 -6.70 -2.53 -25.74
N ALA A 83 -7.36 -3.69 -25.87
CA ALA A 83 -7.55 -4.37 -27.16
C ALA A 83 -8.47 -3.62 -28.14
N VAL A 84 -9.34 -2.73 -27.65
CA VAL A 84 -10.24 -1.91 -28.48
C VAL A 84 -9.61 -0.53 -28.81
N GLY A 85 -8.69 -0.04 -27.98
CA GLY A 85 -8.00 1.24 -28.16
C GLY A 85 -6.97 1.27 -29.30
N GLU A 86 -6.41 0.11 -29.70
CA GLU A 86 -5.44 0.03 -30.80
C GLU A 86 -6.09 0.04 -32.20
N ALA A 87 -7.43 -0.05 -32.30
CA ALA A 87 -8.14 -0.05 -33.59
C ALA A 87 -8.63 1.34 -34.05
N ARG A 88 -8.41 2.42 -33.28
CA ARG A 88 -8.96 3.77 -33.57
C ARG A 88 -7.96 4.91 -33.69
N GLY A 89 -6.66 4.63 -33.74
CA GLY A 89 -5.64 5.65 -34.00
C GLY A 89 -4.86 5.35 -35.28
N CYS A 90 -5.40 5.70 -36.45
CA CYS A 90 -4.65 5.94 -37.71
C CYS A 90 -5.63 6.32 -38.85
N GLN A 91 -6.10 7.56 -38.90
CA GLN A 91 -6.46 8.21 -40.16
C GLN A 91 -6.01 9.67 -40.13
N GLU A 92 -5.57 10.15 -41.30
CA GLU A 92 -4.83 11.39 -41.61
C GLU A 92 -3.29 11.24 -41.47
N GLY A 93 -2.45 11.28 -42.51
CA GLY A 93 -2.61 11.48 -43.95
C GLY A 93 -1.24 11.48 -44.66
N SER A 94 -1.19 10.85 -45.84
CA SER A 94 -0.29 11.01 -47.01
C SER A 94 1.23 11.23 -46.88
N GLY A 95 2.01 10.36 -47.54
CA GLY A 95 3.38 10.63 -48.02
C GLY A 95 4.09 9.37 -48.51
N GLU A 96 4.29 9.25 -49.82
CA GLU A 96 4.77 8.06 -50.57
C GLU A 96 6.20 7.60 -50.24
N GLY A 97 6.45 6.29 -50.38
CA GLY A 97 7.79 5.72 -50.46
C GLY A 97 7.86 4.21 -50.22
N ARG A 98 7.76 3.41 -51.30
CA ARG A 98 7.94 1.94 -51.32
C ARG A 98 9.32 1.51 -50.79
N THR A 99 9.38 0.45 -49.96
CA THR A 99 10.25 -0.74 -50.15
C THR A 99 9.67 -1.92 -49.36
N VAL A 100 9.76 -3.11 -49.95
CA VAL A 100 9.09 -4.38 -49.59
C VAL A 100 10.07 -5.33 -48.86
N MET A 101 9.51 -6.18 -47.99
CA MET A 101 10.07 -7.39 -47.33
C MET A 101 11.12 -7.12 -46.23
N GLN A 102 10.97 -7.67 -45.01
CA GLN A 102 10.84 -9.10 -44.75
C GLN A 102 10.13 -9.37 -43.42
N ALA A 103 9.21 -10.33 -43.46
CA ALA A 103 8.48 -10.87 -42.32
C ALA A 103 9.42 -11.63 -41.38
N GLY A 104 9.52 -11.18 -40.13
CA GLY A 104 10.04 -11.96 -39.02
C GLY A 104 8.88 -12.47 -38.19
N MET A 105 8.59 -13.77 -38.30
CA MET A 105 7.74 -14.50 -37.35
C MET A 105 8.39 -14.40 -35.97
N VAL A 106 7.74 -13.71 -35.03
CA VAL A 106 7.97 -13.96 -33.60
C VAL A 106 6.77 -14.77 -33.13
N THR A 107 7.02 -16.06 -32.98
CA THR A 107 6.09 -17.05 -32.45
C THR A 107 5.69 -16.71 -31.02
N GLN A 108 4.42 -16.99 -30.75
CA GLN A 108 3.72 -16.94 -29.48
C GLN A 108 4.51 -17.41 -28.25
N ALA A 109 4.06 -16.84 -27.13
CA ALA A 109 3.94 -17.45 -25.81
C ALA A 109 5.19 -17.51 -24.94
N GLU A 110 5.42 -16.41 -24.22
CA GLU A 110 5.48 -16.50 -22.76
C GLU A 110 4.49 -15.48 -22.19
N MET A 111 3.22 -15.90 -22.10
CA MET A 111 2.26 -15.22 -21.22
C MET A 111 2.77 -15.44 -19.80
N SER A 112 3.45 -14.44 -19.25
CA SER A 112 3.53 -14.28 -17.80
C SER A 112 2.13 -14.48 -17.24
N PRO A 113 1.93 -15.33 -16.22
CA PRO A 113 0.60 -15.55 -15.67
C PRO A 113 0.02 -14.19 -15.27
N PRO A 114 -1.28 -13.94 -15.46
CA PRO A 114 -1.87 -12.69 -15.01
C PRO A 114 -1.55 -12.54 -13.53
N LEU A 115 -0.81 -11.49 -13.18
CA LEU A 115 -0.33 -11.15 -11.83
C LEU A 115 -1.46 -10.89 -10.80
N CYS A 116 -2.67 -11.38 -11.08
CA CYS A 116 -3.88 -11.20 -10.32
C CYS A 116 -4.55 -12.54 -9.94
N THR A 117 -3.81 -13.65 -9.98
CA THR A 117 -4.35 -14.95 -9.54
C THR A 117 -4.00 -15.20 -8.07
N SER A 118 -5.00 -14.96 -7.23
CA SER A 118 -5.11 -15.41 -5.83
C SER A 118 -4.31 -14.66 -4.76
N ILE A 119 -4.40 -13.32 -4.72
CA ILE A 119 -4.26 -12.63 -3.43
C ILE A 119 -5.57 -12.85 -2.65
N SER A 120 -5.75 -14.07 -2.12
CA SER A 120 -6.86 -14.39 -1.23
C SER A 120 -6.55 -13.84 0.16
N SER A 121 -6.42 -12.51 0.29
CA SER A 121 -6.22 -11.88 1.57
C SER A 121 -7.57 -11.63 2.24
N LYS A 122 -7.66 -11.86 3.55
CA LYS A 122 -8.82 -11.43 4.36
C LYS A 122 -8.87 -9.90 4.53
N ILE A 123 -7.96 -9.16 3.90
CA ILE A 123 -7.83 -7.72 4.03
C ILE A 123 -8.95 -7.07 3.23
N LYS A 124 -9.70 -6.19 3.91
CA LYS A 124 -10.69 -5.31 3.31
C LYS A 124 -10.28 -3.87 3.55
N CYS A 125 -10.26 -3.05 2.52
CA CYS A 125 -9.93 -1.64 2.68
C CYS A 125 -10.81 -0.75 1.81
N TYR A 126 -11.58 0.10 2.47
CA TYR A 126 -12.56 0.95 1.83
C TYR A 126 -11.95 2.28 1.42
N THR A 127 -12.27 2.73 0.21
CA THR A 127 -11.89 4.05 -0.32
C THR A 127 -13.07 4.70 -1.01
N PHE A 128 -13.17 6.03 -0.92
CA PHE A 128 -14.16 6.77 -1.72
C PHE A 128 -13.79 6.76 -3.22
N PRO A 129 -14.73 6.96 -4.14
CA PRO A 129 -14.45 6.98 -5.58
C PRO A 129 -13.46 8.06 -6.01
N ARG A 130 -12.86 7.92 -7.20
CA ARG A 130 -11.94 8.93 -7.74
C ARG A 130 -12.65 10.29 -7.84
N GLY A 131 -12.01 11.35 -7.33
CA GLY A 131 -12.57 12.70 -7.31
C GLY A 131 -13.37 13.03 -6.04
N ASP A 132 -13.74 12.02 -5.25
CA ASP A 132 -14.36 12.23 -3.95
C ASP A 132 -13.31 12.48 -2.86
N ILE A 133 -13.47 13.62 -2.17
CA ILE A 133 -12.60 14.13 -1.09
C ILE A 133 -13.21 13.95 0.30
N THR A 134 -14.31 13.21 0.41
CA THR A 134 -14.93 12.86 1.69
C THR A 134 -13.91 12.14 2.58
N ARG A 135 -13.94 12.48 3.87
CA ARG A 135 -13.07 11.85 4.87
C ARG A 135 -13.85 10.82 5.66
N PHE A 136 -13.20 9.68 5.92
CA PHE A 136 -13.70 8.75 6.90
C PHE A 136 -13.73 9.40 8.29
N ARG A 137 -14.67 8.95 9.11
CA ARG A 137 -14.73 9.37 10.51
C ARG A 137 -13.54 8.76 11.26
N PRO A 138 -13.19 9.28 12.44
CA PRO A 138 -12.27 8.59 13.33
C PRO A 138 -12.86 7.22 13.73
N ALA A 139 -11.97 6.23 13.79
CA ALA A 139 -12.29 4.88 14.23
C ALA A 139 -12.88 4.87 15.65
N ARG A 140 -13.76 3.92 15.92
CA ARG A 140 -14.45 3.77 17.21
C ARG A 140 -14.19 2.39 17.81
N PRO A 141 -14.05 2.30 19.15
CA PRO A 141 -13.89 1.03 19.81
C PRO A 141 -15.20 0.25 19.80
N ASP A 142 -15.11 -1.06 19.60
CA ASP A 142 -16.21 -1.99 19.79
C ASP A 142 -16.44 -2.33 21.28
N ALA A 143 -17.30 -3.30 21.55
CA ALA A 143 -17.60 -3.77 22.91
C ALA A 143 -16.38 -4.37 23.64
N LEU A 144 -15.36 -4.83 22.90
CA LEU A 144 -14.10 -5.37 23.43
C LEU A 144 -13.00 -4.29 23.53
N GLY A 145 -13.29 -3.06 23.13
CA GLY A 145 -12.35 -1.95 23.14
C GLY A 145 -11.42 -1.90 21.92
N LEU A 146 -11.67 -2.71 20.89
CA LEU A 146 -10.88 -2.74 19.67
C LEU A 146 -11.44 -1.76 18.64
N LEU A 147 -10.57 -0.98 18.01
CA LEU A 147 -10.97 -0.02 16.98
C LEU A 147 -11.43 -0.73 15.71
N ASP A 148 -12.54 -0.26 15.13
CA ASP A 148 -13.24 -0.84 13.99
C ASP A 148 -12.48 -0.82 12.64
N TYR A 149 -11.72 0.24 12.36
CA TYR A 149 -10.87 0.34 11.17
C TYR A 149 -9.67 1.26 11.39
N TYR A 150 -8.60 1.07 10.62
CA TYR A 150 -7.41 1.88 10.65
C TYR A 150 -7.35 2.79 9.42
N LEU A 151 -7.20 4.10 9.64
CA LEU A 151 -7.02 5.06 8.56
C LEU A 151 -5.56 5.11 8.11
N MET A 152 -5.31 4.79 6.85
CA MET A 152 -3.97 4.80 6.26
C MET A 152 -3.99 5.22 4.80
N ASP A 153 -2.82 5.53 4.23
CA ASP A 153 -2.70 5.62 2.78
C ASP A 153 -3.01 4.24 2.17
N ALA A 154 -4.02 4.16 1.31
CA ALA A 154 -4.43 2.91 0.66
C ALA A 154 -3.26 2.29 -0.14
N ALA A 155 -2.35 3.11 -0.68
CA ALA A 155 -1.16 2.62 -1.37
C ALA A 155 -0.20 1.85 -0.44
N SER A 156 -0.22 2.12 0.87
CA SER A 156 0.60 1.39 1.86
C SER A 156 0.17 -0.06 2.06
N LEU A 157 -0.99 -0.48 1.56
CA LEU A 157 -1.42 -1.89 1.57
C LEU A 157 -0.85 -2.69 0.40
N LEU A 158 -0.54 -2.04 -0.73
CA LEU A 158 -0.02 -2.72 -1.92
C LEU A 158 1.21 -3.59 -1.63
N PRO A 159 2.24 -3.14 -0.88
CA PRO A 159 3.36 -4.01 -0.58
C PRO A 159 3.00 -5.20 0.33
N VAL A 160 2.03 -5.03 1.24
CA VAL A 160 1.54 -6.13 2.11
C VAL A 160 0.81 -7.18 1.28
N LEU A 161 0.01 -6.74 0.30
CA LEU A 161 -0.68 -7.63 -0.63
C LEU A 161 0.31 -8.34 -1.56
N ALA A 162 1.33 -7.62 -2.07
CA ALA A 162 2.37 -8.18 -2.93
C ALA A 162 3.27 -9.19 -2.20
N LEU A 163 3.45 -9.02 -0.88
CA LEU A 163 4.20 -9.95 -0.06
C LEU A 163 3.56 -11.36 -0.03
N ASN A 164 2.23 -11.44 -0.22
CA ASN A 164 1.47 -12.69 -0.32
C ASN A 164 1.82 -13.69 0.81
N VAL A 165 1.61 -13.26 2.06
CA VAL A 165 1.83 -14.07 3.26
C VAL A 165 0.97 -15.34 3.20
N GLN A 166 1.61 -16.48 3.41
CA GLN A 166 0.98 -17.79 3.49
C GLN A 166 0.68 -18.16 4.95
N PRO A 167 -0.29 -19.06 5.20
CA PRO A 167 -0.56 -19.54 6.55
C PRO A 167 0.70 -20.06 7.25
N ASP A 168 0.84 -19.70 8.53
CA ASP A 168 1.96 -20.09 9.40
C ASP A 168 3.32 -19.48 9.03
N ASP A 169 3.36 -18.50 8.13
CA ASP A 169 4.59 -17.77 7.81
C ASP A 169 5.14 -17.02 9.03
N PHE A 170 6.46 -17.05 9.13
CA PHE A 170 7.24 -16.25 10.08
C PHE A 170 7.71 -15.01 9.32
N VAL A 171 7.18 -13.87 9.70
CA VAL A 171 7.40 -12.61 8.99
C VAL A 171 8.25 -11.67 9.85
N LEU A 172 9.28 -11.07 9.25
CA LEU A 172 10.07 -9.99 9.83
C LEU A 172 9.72 -8.67 9.16
N ASP A 173 9.38 -7.65 9.94
CA ASP A 173 9.26 -6.27 9.53
C ASP A 173 10.36 -5.45 10.21
N LEU A 174 11.38 -5.07 9.44
CA LEU A 174 12.60 -4.47 9.99
C LEU A 174 12.46 -2.97 10.33
N CYS A 175 11.43 -2.32 9.79
CA CYS A 175 11.13 -0.89 9.93
C CYS A 175 9.62 -0.72 10.17
N ALA A 176 9.12 -1.42 11.19
CA ALA A 176 7.71 -1.66 11.39
C ALA A 176 6.92 -0.44 11.89
N ALA A 177 7.55 0.43 12.67
CA ALA A 177 6.83 1.52 13.31
C ALA A 177 6.58 2.67 12.30
N PRO A 178 5.46 3.42 12.40
CA PRO A 178 4.52 3.47 13.51
C PRO A 178 3.53 2.30 13.59
N GLY A 179 3.46 1.40 12.60
CA GLY A 179 2.74 0.13 12.73
C GLY A 179 1.57 -0.13 11.79
N GLY A 180 1.27 0.77 10.85
CA GLY A 180 0.15 0.57 9.91
C GLY A 180 0.32 -0.66 9.00
N LYS A 181 1.54 -0.91 8.52
CA LYS A 181 1.85 -2.09 7.67
C LYS A 181 1.92 -3.37 8.50
N ALA A 182 2.53 -3.31 9.69
CA ALA A 182 2.50 -4.41 10.67
C ALA A 182 1.06 -4.81 11.03
N LEU A 183 0.18 -3.83 11.29
CA LEU A 183 -1.24 -4.11 11.50
C LEU A 183 -1.88 -4.76 10.28
N ALA A 184 -1.65 -4.25 9.07
CA ALA A 184 -2.16 -4.84 7.84
C ALA A 184 -1.67 -6.28 7.60
N LEU A 185 -0.43 -6.60 7.96
CA LEU A 185 0.09 -7.97 7.94
C LEU A 185 -0.71 -8.87 8.87
N LEU A 186 -1.00 -8.44 10.10
CA LEU A 186 -1.83 -9.20 11.03
C LEU A 186 -3.26 -9.37 10.53
N GLN A 187 -3.82 -8.38 9.85
CA GLN A 187 -5.16 -8.46 9.24
C GLN A 187 -5.28 -9.53 8.14
N THR A 188 -4.16 -10.01 7.58
CA THR A 188 -4.17 -11.19 6.68
C THR A 188 -4.70 -12.43 7.38
N GLY A 189 -4.47 -12.54 8.70
CA GLY A 189 -4.78 -13.72 9.50
C GLY A 189 -3.93 -14.94 9.17
N PHE A 190 -2.79 -14.77 8.48
CA PHE A 190 -1.91 -15.85 8.06
C PHE A 190 -0.53 -15.84 8.73
N CYS A 191 -0.14 -14.74 9.38
CA CYS A 191 1.11 -14.69 10.13
C CYS A 191 1.08 -15.64 11.32
N GLY A 192 1.93 -16.67 11.31
CA GLY A 192 2.17 -17.53 12.48
C GLY A 192 2.96 -16.78 13.54
N HIS A 193 3.97 -16.01 13.12
CA HIS A 193 4.73 -15.10 13.98
C HIS A 193 5.08 -13.82 13.21
N LEU A 194 5.01 -12.67 13.88
CA LEU A 194 5.47 -11.39 13.35
C LEU A 194 6.55 -10.81 14.26
N ALA A 195 7.78 -10.70 13.75
CA ALA A 195 8.84 -9.92 14.37
C ALA A 195 8.81 -8.49 13.81
N ALA A 196 8.51 -7.52 14.65
CA ALA A 196 8.37 -6.11 14.27
C ALA A 196 9.46 -5.26 14.95
N ASN A 197 10.45 -4.87 14.18
CA ASN A 197 11.58 -4.05 14.63
C ASN A 197 11.46 -2.62 14.12
N ASP A 198 11.88 -1.65 14.93
CA ASP A 198 12.17 -0.28 14.47
C ASP A 198 13.26 0.31 15.37
N VAL A 199 14.27 0.94 14.78
CA VAL A 199 15.40 1.53 15.51
C VAL A 199 14.98 2.59 16.54
N SER A 200 13.82 3.24 16.32
CA SER A 200 13.34 4.32 17.16
C SER A 200 12.38 3.83 18.24
N ILE A 201 12.86 3.80 19.48
CA ILE A 201 12.06 3.45 20.66
C ILE A 201 10.75 4.26 20.75
N SER A 202 10.76 5.54 20.36
CA SER A 202 9.56 6.38 20.40
C SER A 202 8.54 5.98 19.34
N ARG A 203 8.98 5.55 18.15
CA ARG A 203 8.09 4.99 17.11
C ARG A 203 7.58 3.62 17.54
N THR A 204 8.43 2.77 18.10
CA THR A 204 8.05 1.44 18.61
C THR A 204 6.97 1.52 19.70
N LYS A 205 7.05 2.52 20.59
CA LYS A 205 5.95 2.79 21.55
C LYS A 205 4.61 3.08 20.87
N ARG A 206 4.61 3.77 19.72
CA ARG A 206 3.38 3.99 18.93
C ARG A 206 2.88 2.70 18.28
N LEU A 207 3.79 1.87 17.77
CA LEU A 207 3.46 0.54 17.28
C LEU A 207 2.77 -0.30 18.38
N TYR A 208 3.32 -0.33 19.60
CA TYR A 208 2.67 -0.99 20.73
C TYR A 208 1.27 -0.45 21.01
N GLN A 209 1.06 0.86 20.96
CA GLN A 209 -0.26 1.46 21.15
C GLN A 209 -1.25 1.05 20.05
N ILE A 210 -0.81 1.00 18.80
CA ILE A 210 -1.63 0.50 17.68
C ILE A 210 -1.98 -0.97 17.92
N LEU A 211 -1.00 -1.83 18.19
CA LEU A 211 -1.28 -3.26 18.44
C LEU A 211 -2.26 -3.42 19.60
N HIS A 212 -2.11 -2.66 20.68
CA HIS A 212 -3.03 -2.73 21.83
C HIS A 212 -4.45 -2.25 21.50
N SER A 213 -4.60 -1.29 20.58
CA SER A 213 -5.91 -0.70 20.22
C SER A 213 -6.66 -1.48 19.14
N TYR A 214 -5.96 -2.30 18.35
CA TYR A 214 -6.55 -3.00 17.20
C TYR A 214 -6.49 -4.53 17.32
N VAL A 215 -5.57 -5.09 18.10
CA VAL A 215 -5.28 -6.53 18.08
C VAL A 215 -5.60 -7.16 19.45
N PRO A 216 -6.39 -8.26 19.52
CA PRO A 216 -6.65 -9.01 20.76
C PRO A 216 -5.37 -9.55 21.39
N LYS A 217 -5.41 -9.84 22.69
CA LYS A 217 -4.22 -10.29 23.43
C LYS A 217 -3.63 -11.57 22.84
N GLU A 218 -4.48 -12.50 22.44
CA GLU A 218 -4.12 -13.83 21.94
C GLU A 218 -3.29 -13.73 20.65
N VAL A 219 -3.60 -12.76 19.79
CA VAL A 219 -2.85 -12.51 18.56
C VAL A 219 -1.62 -11.65 18.85
N ARG A 220 -1.68 -10.73 19.82
CA ARG A 220 -0.49 -9.94 20.21
C ARG A 220 0.63 -10.82 20.76
N ASP A 221 0.29 -11.92 21.41
CA ASP A 221 1.29 -12.87 21.95
C ASP A 221 2.09 -13.56 20.83
N THR A 222 1.63 -13.53 19.57
CA THR A 222 2.38 -14.01 18.40
C THR A 222 3.26 -12.93 17.76
N VAL A 223 3.29 -11.71 18.32
CA VAL A 223 4.05 -10.58 17.80
C VAL A 223 5.20 -10.25 18.75
N SER A 224 6.44 -10.33 18.26
CA SER A 224 7.60 -9.81 18.97
C SER A 224 7.88 -8.38 18.48
N VAL A 225 8.12 -7.46 19.41
CA VAL A 225 8.42 -6.07 19.07
C VAL A 225 9.76 -5.69 19.67
N THR A 226 10.70 -5.27 18.83
CA THR A 226 12.08 -4.97 19.21
C THR A 226 12.50 -3.56 18.75
N SER A 227 13.64 -3.08 19.26
CA SER A 227 14.17 -1.76 18.89
C SER A 227 15.67 -1.82 18.70
N TYR A 228 16.08 -2.43 17.60
CA TYR A 228 17.47 -2.60 17.20
C TYR A 228 17.75 -1.93 15.86
N ASP A 229 19.03 -1.68 15.60
CA ASP A 229 19.48 -1.32 14.27
C ASP A 229 19.33 -2.52 13.34
N GLY A 230 18.45 -2.41 12.34
CA GLY A 230 18.17 -3.50 11.41
C GLY A 230 19.38 -3.93 10.58
N ARG A 231 20.43 -3.09 10.49
CA ARG A 231 21.67 -3.44 9.78
C ARG A 231 22.48 -4.52 10.50
N ASP A 232 22.28 -4.65 11.81
CA ASP A 232 22.98 -5.62 12.67
C ASP A 232 22.10 -6.84 13.00
N TRP A 233 20.96 -7.02 12.33
CA TRP A 233 19.96 -8.03 12.67
C TRP A 233 20.51 -9.47 12.64
N ASP A 234 21.38 -9.77 11.66
CA ASP A 234 22.03 -11.09 11.52
C ASP A 234 22.84 -11.50 12.77
N GLN A 235 23.31 -10.53 13.56
CA GLN A 235 24.08 -10.76 14.78
C GLN A 235 23.22 -10.87 16.04
N LEU A 236 21.99 -10.36 16.00
CA LEU A 236 21.12 -10.17 17.16
C LEU A 236 20.13 -11.33 17.34
N GLU A 237 19.47 -11.73 16.25
CA GLU A 237 18.48 -12.79 16.25
C GLU A 237 18.68 -13.63 14.98
N GLY A 238 19.47 -14.70 15.09
CA GLY A 238 19.71 -15.70 14.04
C GLY A 238 18.48 -16.57 13.74
N GLY A 239 17.32 -15.94 13.56
CA GLY A 239 16.06 -16.58 13.22
C GLY A 239 15.88 -16.73 11.72
N THR A 240 15.34 -17.88 11.30
CA THR A 240 14.90 -18.07 9.91
C THR A 240 13.50 -17.48 9.75
N PHE A 241 13.36 -16.53 8.84
CA PHE A 241 12.07 -15.95 8.45
C PHE A 241 11.67 -16.44 7.06
N HIS A 242 10.40 -16.74 6.89
CA HIS A 242 9.84 -17.10 5.58
C HIS A 242 9.75 -15.86 4.68
N LYS A 243 9.48 -14.70 5.28
CA LYS A 243 9.30 -13.43 4.58
C LYS A 243 9.91 -12.28 5.38
N VAL A 244 10.64 -11.39 4.72
CA VAL A 244 11.27 -10.21 5.32
C VAL A 244 10.81 -8.97 4.57
N CYS A 245 10.40 -7.95 5.31
CA CYS A 245 9.95 -6.67 4.80
C CYS A 245 10.87 -5.56 5.26
N VAL A 246 11.27 -4.72 4.31
CA VAL A 246 11.99 -3.47 4.57
C VAL A 246 11.19 -2.36 3.94
N TRP A 247 10.37 -1.71 4.75
CA TRP A 247 9.70 -0.47 4.36
C TRP A 247 10.70 0.65 4.63
N GLU A 248 11.37 1.16 3.60
CA GLU A 248 12.35 2.24 3.83
C GLU A 248 11.70 3.39 4.64
N PRO A 249 12.38 3.89 5.69
CA PRO A 249 11.84 4.86 6.64
C PRO A 249 11.77 6.30 6.15
#